data_AF-W1Y609-F1
#
_entry.id   AF-W1Y609-F1
#
_cell.length_a   1.000
_cell.length_b   1.000
_cell.length_c   1.000
_cell.angle_alpha   90.00
_cell.angle_beta   90.00
_cell.angle_gamma   90.00
#
_symmetry.space_group_name_H-M   'P 1'
#
loop_
_entity.id
_entity.type
_entity.pdbx_description
1 polymer ?
#
loop_
_entity_poly.entity_id
_entity_poly.type
_entity_poly.pdbx_seq_one_letter_code
_entity_poly.pdbx_strand_id
1 'polypeptide(L)'
;MRATLLTNGVNVDAVTTNGDVPTGSAYIMLQDSGANTILIHGGANQALTVADLDKTMIADADTLIAQFEVPLDVIIAAFKVAKANGVQTILNPAPAVYDLTPEL
;
A
#
# COMPACT_ATOMS: atom_id res chain seq x y z
N MET A 1 2.21 15.95 -1.32
CA MET A 1 1.33 14.79 -1.06
C MET A 1 0.70 14.82 0.34
N ARG A 2 1.47 14.81 1.45
CA ARG A 2 0.88 14.86 2.82
C ARG A 2 -0.13 15.99 3.06
N ALA A 3 0.20 17.21 2.64
CA ALA A 3 -0.73 18.34 2.75
C ALA A 3 -2.05 18.07 1.99
N THR A 4 -1.98 17.51 0.79
CA THR A 4 -3.15 17.14 -0.01
C THR A 4 -4.02 16.09 0.68
N LEU A 5 -3.42 15.09 1.31
CA LEU A 5 -4.15 14.07 2.09
C LEU A 5 -4.90 14.71 3.26
N LEU A 6 -4.22 15.55 4.05
CA LEU A 6 -4.81 16.28 5.17
C LEU A 6 -5.97 17.18 4.73
N THR A 7 -5.82 17.91 3.61
CA THR A 7 -6.91 18.76 3.09
C THR A 7 -8.13 17.98 2.61
N ASN A 8 -7.97 16.69 2.32
CA ASN A 8 -9.05 15.78 1.95
C ASN A 8 -9.57 14.95 3.14
N GLY A 9 -9.20 15.30 4.38
CA GLY A 9 -9.71 14.64 5.59
C GLY A 9 -9.08 13.28 5.88
N VAL A 10 -7.95 12.95 5.25
CA VAL A 10 -7.22 11.71 5.53
C VAL A 10 -6.31 11.91 6.74
N ASN A 11 -6.44 11.05 7.76
CA ASN A 11 -5.48 10.97 8.85
C ASN A 11 -4.14 10.44 8.30
N VAL A 12 -3.03 11.13 8.60
CA VAL A 12 -1.68 10.79 8.13
C VAL A 12 -0.70 10.43 9.25
N ASP A 13 -1.19 10.16 10.46
CA ASP A 13 -0.38 9.90 11.65
C ASP A 13 0.51 8.66 11.46
N ALA A 14 0.03 7.66 10.72
CA ALA A 14 0.78 6.45 10.38
C ALA A 14 1.66 6.59 9.11
N VAL A 15 1.71 7.75 8.45
CA VAL A 15 2.51 7.94 7.23
C VAL A 15 3.96 8.25 7.57
N THR A 16 4.86 7.28 7.38
CA THR A 16 6.29 7.40 7.70
C THR A 16 7.11 8.10 6.60
N THR A 17 8.33 8.54 6.93
CA THR A 17 9.30 9.10 5.97
C THR A 17 10.58 8.28 6.04
N ASN A 18 11.08 7.84 4.89
CA ASN A 18 12.41 7.25 4.76
C ASN A 18 13.35 8.28 4.14
N GLY A 19 14.45 8.62 4.83
CA GLY A 19 15.44 9.60 4.36
C GLY A 19 16.46 9.04 3.37
N ASP A 20 16.57 7.71 3.29
CA ASP A 20 17.58 7.01 2.50
C ASP A 20 17.08 6.62 1.09
N VAL A 21 15.75 6.63 0.88
CA VAL A 21 15.11 6.19 -0.37
C VAL A 21 14.15 7.28 -0.87
N PRO A 22 14.17 7.65 -2.16
CA PRO A 22 13.23 8.63 -2.70
C PRO A 22 11.78 8.12 -2.64
N THR A 23 10.82 9.05 -2.62
CA THR A 23 9.39 8.71 -2.76
C THR A 23 9.14 7.92 -4.05
N GLY A 24 8.22 6.94 -3.99
CA GLY A 24 7.78 6.21 -5.17
C GLY A 24 7.21 7.15 -6.23
N SER A 25 7.41 6.82 -7.50
CA SER A 25 7.01 7.64 -8.64
C SER A 25 6.48 6.77 -9.77
N ALA A 26 5.48 7.27 -10.49
CA ALA A 26 4.96 6.64 -11.70
C ALA A 26 5.12 7.57 -12.90
N TYR A 27 5.50 7.00 -14.04
CA TYR A 27 5.61 7.69 -15.32
C TYR A 27 4.51 7.15 -16.22
N ILE A 28 3.51 7.99 -16.46
CA ILE A 28 2.31 7.64 -17.22
C ILE A 28 2.45 8.22 -18.62
N MET A 29 2.45 7.34 -19.62
CA MET A 29 2.47 7.71 -21.04
C MET A 29 1.14 7.32 -21.67
N LEU A 30 0.53 8.26 -22.40
CA LEU A 30 -0.69 8.03 -23.17
C LEU A 30 -0.31 7.61 -24.58
N GLN A 31 -0.74 6.41 -24.99
CA GLN A 31 -0.59 5.97 -26.38
C GLN A 31 -1.65 6.60 -27.26
N ASP A 32 -1.41 6.65 -28.57
CA ASP A 32 -2.38 7.14 -29.57
C ASP A 32 -3.71 6.37 -29.53
N SER A 33 -3.69 5.12 -29.07
CA SER A 33 -4.88 4.29 -28.86
C SER A 33 -5.77 4.75 -27.70
N GLY A 34 -5.30 5.70 -26.88
CA GLY A 34 -5.94 6.10 -25.62
C GLY A 34 -5.57 5.22 -24.42
N ALA A 35 -4.74 4.19 -24.61
CA ALA A 35 -4.26 3.35 -23.53
C ALA A 35 -3.13 4.01 -22.73
N ASN A 36 -3.13 3.83 -21.41
CA ASN A 36 -2.03 4.26 -20.55
C ASN A 36 -0.96 3.17 -20.47
N THR A 37 0.30 3.55 -20.63
CA THR A 37 1.48 2.76 -20.22
C THR A 37 2.07 3.40 -18.99
N ILE A 38 2.22 2.63 -17.91
CA ILE A 38 2.65 3.13 -16.61
C ILE A 38 3.95 2.43 -16.22
N LEU A 39 5.04 3.18 -16.09
CA LEU A 39 6.27 2.69 -15.47
C LEU A 39 6.27 3.12 -14.00
N ILE A 40 6.50 2.16 -13.11
CA ILE A 40 6.53 2.40 -11.67
C ILE A 40 7.95 2.27 -11.15
N HIS A 41 8.38 3.25 -10.38
CA HIS A 41 9.54 3.17 -9.51
C HIS A 41 9.04 3.17 -8.07
N GLY A 42 9.15 2.02 -7.39
CA GLY A 42 8.53 1.79 -6.08
C GLY A 42 9.07 2.69 -4.97
N GLY A 43 10.36 3.05 -5.01
CA GLY A 43 10.98 3.94 -4.02
C GLY A 43 10.65 3.54 -2.57
N ALA A 44 10.30 4.53 -1.74
CA ALA A 44 9.93 4.33 -0.34
C ALA A 44 8.75 3.35 -0.13
N ASN A 45 7.84 3.17 -1.10
CA ASN A 45 6.73 2.21 -0.96
C ASN A 45 7.24 0.77 -0.86
N GLN A 46 8.31 0.44 -1.61
CA GLN A 46 8.96 -0.87 -1.61
C GLN A 46 9.98 -1.03 -0.47
N ALA A 47 10.27 0.05 0.27
CA ALA A 47 11.11 0.01 1.46
C ALA A 47 10.31 -0.23 2.75
N LEU A 48 8.97 -0.36 2.66
CA LEU A 48 8.11 -0.64 3.80
C LEU A 48 8.41 -2.02 4.37
N THR A 49 8.42 -2.13 5.69
CA THR A 49 8.67 -3.38 6.41
C THR A 49 7.54 -3.69 7.39
N VAL A 50 7.50 -4.92 7.88
CA VAL A 50 6.53 -5.33 8.91
C VAL A 50 6.66 -4.49 10.20
N ALA A 51 7.84 -3.91 10.46
CA ALA A 51 8.08 -3.05 11.61
C ALA A 51 7.38 -1.69 11.49
N ASP A 52 7.04 -1.26 10.28
CA ASP A 52 6.35 0.02 10.02
C ASP A 52 4.84 -0.08 10.26
N LEU A 53 4.29 -1.27 10.50
CA LEU A 53 2.86 -1.47 10.73
C LEU A 53 2.45 -0.98 12.13
N ASP A 54 1.49 -0.06 12.17
CA ASP A 54 0.75 0.24 13.40
C ASP A 54 -0.34 -0.82 13.63
N LYS A 55 0.00 -1.84 14.40
CA LYS A 55 -0.88 -2.97 14.68
C LYS A 55 -2.12 -2.57 15.48
N THR A 56 -2.04 -1.53 16.30
CA THR A 56 -3.17 -1.04 17.09
C THR A 56 -4.17 -0.35 16.18
N MET A 57 -3.69 0.55 15.31
CA MET A 57 -4.54 1.19 14.30
C MET A 57 -5.21 0.17 13.37
N ILE A 58 -4.50 -0.89 12.98
CA ILE A 58 -5.08 -1.97 12.17
C ILE A 58 -6.17 -2.72 12.95
N ALA A 59 -5.95 -3.04 14.23
CA ALA A 59 -6.90 -3.79 15.04
C ALA A 59 -8.19 -3.02 15.34
N ASP A 60 -8.10 -1.69 15.44
CA ASP A 60 -9.23 -0.81 15.75
C ASP A 60 -10.04 -0.38 14.50
N ALA A 61 -9.61 -0.76 13.29
CA ALA A 61 -10.27 -0.40 12.05
C ALA A 61 -11.47 -1.32 11.73
N ASP A 62 -12.45 -0.81 10.98
CA ASP A 62 -13.54 -1.66 10.45
C ASP A 62 -13.08 -2.47 9.23
N THR A 63 -12.19 -1.90 8.41
CA THR A 63 -11.74 -2.49 7.15
C THR A 63 -10.31 -2.06 6.84
N LEU A 64 -9.51 -2.99 6.35
CA LEU A 64 -8.17 -2.76 5.83
C LEU A 64 -8.13 -3.10 4.33
N ILE A 65 -7.66 -2.15 3.53
CA ILE A 65 -7.53 -2.28 2.07
C ILE A 65 -6.05 -2.25 1.69
N ALA A 66 -5.61 -3.19 0.85
CA ALA A 66 -4.24 -3.22 0.31
C ALA A 66 -4.21 -3.43 -1.21
N GLN A 67 -3.06 -3.15 -1.81
CA GLN A 67 -2.71 -3.39 -3.22
C GLN A 67 -1.23 -3.78 -3.33
N PHE A 68 -0.77 -4.28 -4.48
CA PHE A 68 0.57 -4.86 -4.65
C PHE A 68 1.69 -3.85 -4.91
N GLU A 69 1.51 -2.57 -4.59
CA GLU A 69 2.56 -1.56 -4.73
C GLU A 69 3.46 -1.41 -3.50
N VAL A 70 3.24 -2.25 -2.48
CA VAL A 70 4.10 -2.41 -1.29
C VAL A 70 4.54 -3.89 -1.16
N PRO A 71 5.58 -4.21 -0.35
CA PRO A 71 6.06 -5.59 -0.21
C PRO A 71 4.98 -6.54 0.28
N LEU A 72 4.93 -7.73 -0.34
CA LEU A 72 3.87 -8.72 -0.11
C LEU A 72 3.85 -9.24 1.33
N ASP A 73 5.02 -9.40 1.96
CA ASP A 73 5.16 -9.81 3.35
C ASP A 73 4.51 -8.81 4.32
N VAL A 74 4.57 -7.51 4.01
CA VAL A 74 3.89 -6.45 4.77
C VAL A 74 2.37 -6.56 4.63
N ILE A 75 1.87 -6.80 3.42
CA ILE A 75 0.43 -7.00 3.17
C ILE A 75 -0.07 -8.21 3.97
N ILE A 76 0.63 -9.34 3.89
CA ILE A 76 0.29 -10.57 4.60
C ILE A 76 0.31 -10.35 6.11
N ALA A 77 1.32 -9.64 6.64
CA ALA A 77 1.40 -9.33 8.07
C ALA A 77 0.25 -8.44 8.52
N ALA A 78 -0.09 -7.40 7.76
CA ALA A 78 -1.21 -6.51 8.06
C ALA A 78 -2.56 -7.26 8.02
N PHE A 79 -2.77 -8.11 7.01
CA PHE A 79 -3.98 -8.94 6.88
C PHE A 79 -4.10 -9.95 8.02
N LYS A 80 -2.99 -10.53 8.50
CA LYS A 80 -3.00 -11.42 9.67
C LYS A 80 -3.46 -10.68 10.94
N VAL A 81 -2.96 -9.46 11.16
CA VAL A 81 -3.40 -8.62 12.29
C VAL A 81 -4.87 -8.26 12.17
N ALA A 82 -5.31 -7.82 10.98
CA ALA A 82 -6.71 -7.48 10.72
C ALA A 82 -7.65 -8.67 10.96
N LYS A 83 -7.37 -9.83 10.34
CA LYS A 83 -8.18 -11.06 10.49
C LYS A 83 -8.24 -11.53 11.95
N ALA A 84 -7.14 -11.43 12.70
CA ALA A 84 -7.11 -11.80 14.11
C ALA A 84 -7.99 -10.90 15.02
N ASN A 85 -8.31 -9.68 14.58
CA ASN A 85 -9.14 -8.72 15.31
C ASN A 85 -10.54 -8.53 14.70
N GLY A 86 -10.94 -9.39 13.76
CA GLY A 86 -12.27 -9.32 13.13
C GLY A 86 -12.44 -8.18 12.11
N VAL A 87 -11.35 -7.56 11.67
CA VAL A 87 -11.34 -6.48 10.68
C VAL A 87 -11.50 -7.05 9.27
N GLN A 88 -12.38 -6.45 8.46
CA GLN A 88 -12.56 -6.89 7.07
C GLN A 88 -11.31 -6.59 6.23
N THR A 89 -10.81 -7.58 5.50
CA THR A 89 -9.67 -7.40 4.58
C THR A 89 -10.13 -7.34 3.13
N ILE A 90 -9.70 -6.31 2.39
CA ILE A 90 -9.94 -6.18 0.95
C ILE A 90 -8.59 -6.07 0.24
N LEU A 91 -8.38 -6.92 -0.75
CA LEU A 91 -7.25 -6.84 -1.65
C LEU A 91 -7.70 -6.33 -3.01
N ASN A 92 -7.09 -5.25 -3.47
CA ASN A 92 -7.09 -4.88 -4.88
C ASN A 92 -5.87 -5.53 -5.54
N PRO A 93 -6.02 -6.61 -6.34
CA PRO A 93 -4.90 -7.37 -6.87
C PRO A 93 -4.25 -6.66 -8.07
N ALA A 94 -3.72 -5.46 -7.84
CA ALA A 94 -3.06 -4.62 -8.84
C ALA A 94 -1.77 -4.02 -8.25
N PRO A 95 -0.70 -3.86 -9.05
CA PRO A 95 -0.52 -4.41 -10.41
C PRO A 95 -0.53 -5.94 -10.42
N ALA A 96 -0.86 -6.56 -11.56
CA ALA A 96 -0.96 -8.02 -11.64
C ALA A 96 0.37 -8.69 -11.24
N VAL A 97 0.31 -9.63 -10.31
CA VAL A 97 1.42 -10.51 -9.91
C VAL A 97 1.05 -11.95 -10.25
N TYR A 98 2.02 -12.75 -10.69
CA TYR A 98 1.76 -14.08 -11.23
C TYR A 98 1.85 -15.20 -10.19
N ASP A 99 2.48 -14.94 -9.04
CA ASP A 99 2.73 -15.92 -7.97
C ASP A 99 2.05 -15.51 -6.67
N LEU A 100 0.71 -15.63 -6.63
CA LEU A 100 -0.05 -15.40 -5.41
C LEU A 100 0.02 -16.61 -4.48
N THR A 101 0.20 -16.35 -3.18
CA THR A 101 0.21 -17.38 -2.16
C THR A 101 -1.16 -17.48 -1.45
N PRO A 102 -1.54 -18.65 -0.89
CA PRO A 102 -2.84 -18.82 -0.23
C PRO A 102 -3.06 -17.97 1.04
N GLU A 103 -2.01 -17.32 1.54
CA GLU A 103 -2.03 -16.54 2.79
C GLU A 103 -2.67 -15.15 2.64
N LEU A 104 -2.90 -14.68 1.41
CA LEU A 104 -3.63 -13.44 1.11
C LEU A 104 -5.13 -13.58 1.39
#